data_AF-A0A2D4YWT9-F1
#
_entry.id   AF-A0A2D4YWT9-F1
#
_cell.length_a   1.000
_cell.length_b   1.000
_cell.length_c   1.000
_cell.angle_alpha   90.00
_cell.angle_beta   90.00
_cell.angle_gamma   90.00
#
_symmetry.space_group_name_H-M   'P 1'
#
loop_
_entity.id
_entity.type
_entity.pdbx_description
1 polymer ?
#
loop_
_entity_poly.entity_id
_entity_poly.type
_entity_poly.pdbx_seq_one_letter_code
_entity_poly.pdbx_strand_id
1 'polypeptide(L)' 'MTTSPLLLSSPEEDTLIDALRGCRHRTELKALEQRLAKSTDAPPLFEWICDLLVARRISRGLAARLLSQLHSGRLDP' A
#
# COMPACT_ATOMS: atom_id res chain seq x y z
N MET A 1 -2.74 10.02 -32.80
CA MET A 1 -3.38 10.59 -31.59
C MET A 1 -3.63 9.41 -30.66
N THR A 2 -2.67 9.08 -29.80
CA THR A 2 -2.70 7.86 -29.00
C THR A 2 -3.17 8.23 -27.61
N THR A 3 -4.38 7.81 -27.28
CA THR A 3 -5.11 8.03 -26.04
C THR A 3 -4.27 7.53 -24.86
N SER A 4 -3.78 8.44 -24.04
CA SER A 4 -3.33 8.13 -22.68
C SER A 4 -4.58 7.71 -21.89
N PRO A 5 -4.73 6.46 -21.43
CA PRO A 5 -5.73 6.16 -20.43
C PRO A 5 -5.27 6.93 -19.19
N LEU A 6 -5.94 8.04 -18.91
CA LEU A 6 -5.93 8.66 -17.60
C LEU A 6 -6.19 7.52 -16.62
N LEU A 7 -5.22 7.25 -15.76
CA LEU A 7 -5.29 6.27 -14.69
C LEU A 7 -6.55 6.57 -13.86
N LEU A 8 -7.68 5.95 -14.23
CA LEU A 8 -8.80 5.77 -13.33
C LEU A 8 -8.22 4.91 -12.20
N SER A 9 -7.73 5.55 -11.14
CA SER A 9 -7.58 4.86 -9.88
C SER A 9 -8.98 4.34 -9.56
N SER A 10 -9.14 3.02 -9.59
CA SER A 10 -10.38 2.40 -9.13
C SER A 10 -10.69 2.96 -7.73
N PRO A 11 -11.96 3.21 -7.38
CA PRO A 11 -12.31 3.77 -6.08
C PRO A 11 -11.73 2.96 -4.90
N GLU A 12 -11.44 1.68 -5.12
CA GLU A 12 -10.75 0.80 -4.19
C GLU A 12 -9.27 1.17 -3.97
N GLU A 13 -8.54 1.64 -4.99
CA GLU A 13 -7.15 2.11 -4.87
C GLU A 13 -7.05 3.37 -4.03
N ASP A 14 -7.88 4.39 -4.32
CA ASP A 14 -7.91 5.64 -3.54
C ASP A 14 -8.33 5.36 -2.08
N THR A 15 -9.31 4.48 -1.87
CA THR A 15 -9.69 4.02 -0.51
C THR A 15 -8.52 3.35 0.21
N LEU A 16 -7.72 2.54 -0.50
CA LEU A 16 -6.56 1.89 0.09
C LEU A 16 -5.44 2.89 0.38
N ILE A 17 -5.21 3.87 -0.50
CA ILE A 17 -4.25 4.96 -0.26
C ILE A 17 -4.64 5.75 0.99
N ASP A 18 -5.91 6.08 1.16
CA ASP A 18 -6.38 6.76 2.38
C ASP A 18 -6.23 5.88 3.63
N ALA A 19 -6.51 4.58 3.53
CA ALA A 19 -6.25 3.64 4.61
C ALA A 19 -4.75 3.58 4.98
N LEU A 20 -3.85 3.55 3.98
CA LEU A 20 -2.40 3.58 4.17
C LEU A 20 -1.91 4.90 4.78
N ARG A 21 -2.49 6.03 4.38
CA ARG A 21 -2.22 7.35 4.98
C ARG A 21 -2.70 7.41 6.43
N GLY A 22 -3.83 6.75 6.73
CA GLY A 22 -4.40 6.62 8.05
C GLY A 22 -3.59 5.73 8.99
N CYS A 23 -2.91 4.71 8.45
CA CYS A 23 -2.06 3.80 9.23
C CYS A 23 -0.88 4.56 9.88
N ARG A 24 -0.98 4.80 11.19
CA ARG A 24 0.11 5.38 11.99
C ARG A 24 0.94 4.29 12.63
N HIS A 25 0.29 3.18 13.00
CA HIS A 25 0.91 2.09 13.74
C HIS A 25 0.97 0.81 12.93
N ARG A 26 1.98 -0.01 13.25
CA ARG A 26 2.22 -1.30 12.63
C ARG A 26 1.05 -2.27 12.78
N THR A 27 0.30 -2.18 13.88
CA THR A 27 -0.90 -2.98 14.14
C THR A 27 -1.99 -2.72 13.11
N GLU A 28 -2.20 -1.46 12.73
CA GLU A 28 -3.16 -1.07 11.69
C GLU A 28 -2.70 -1.59 10.33
N LEU A 29 -1.40 -1.48 10.04
CA LEU A 29 -0.81 -1.97 8.80
C LEU A 29 -0.92 -3.49 8.66
N LYS A 30 -0.68 -4.24 9.75
CA LYS A 30 -0.90 -5.70 9.81
C LYS A 30 -2.37 -6.06 9.67
N ALA A 31 -3.28 -5.30 10.28
CA ALA A 31 -4.71 -5.53 10.12
C ALA A 31 -5.15 -5.32 8.67
N LEU A 32 -4.61 -4.30 8.00
CA LEU A 32 -4.83 -4.04 6.57
C LEU A 32 -4.27 -5.20 5.72
N GLU A 33 -3.04 -5.65 5.99
CA GLU A 33 -2.41 -6.78 5.32
C GLU A 33 -3.24 -8.07 5.49
N GLN A 34 -3.70 -8.38 6.70
CA GLN A 34 -4.55 -9.55 6.96
C GLN A 34 -5.90 -9.46 6.25
N ARG A 35 -6.47 -8.26 6.12
CA ARG A 35 -7.71 -8.04 5.36
C ARG A 35 -7.49 -8.24 3.86
N LEU A 36 -6.35 -7.79 3.32
CA LEU A 36 -5.98 -8.04 1.94
C LEU A 36 -5.69 -9.52 1.71
N ALA A 37 -4.97 -10.19 2.61
CA ALA A 37 -4.64 -11.61 2.51
C ALA A 37 -5.87 -12.53 2.51
N LYS A 38 -7.03 -12.05 3.01
CA LYS A 38 -8.31 -12.76 2.91
C LYS A 38 -8.94 -12.67 1.52
N SER A 39 -8.50 -11.73 0.68
CA SER A 39 -8.84 -11.70 -0.74
C SER A 39 -7.82 -12.57 -1.47
N THR A 40 -8.27 -13.73 -1.96
CA THR A 40 -7.49 -14.85 -2.54
C THR A 40 -6.43 -14.49 -3.60
N ASP A 41 -6.46 -13.28 -4.16
CA ASP A 41 -5.57 -12.86 -5.27
C ASP A 41 -4.86 -11.52 -5.00
N ALA A 42 -4.94 -10.98 -3.78
CA ALA A 42 -4.31 -9.70 -3.48
C ALA A 42 -2.77 -9.85 -3.35
N PRO A 43 -1.98 -9.06 -4.08
CA PRO A 43 -0.53 -9.03 -3.90
C PRO A 43 -0.17 -8.66 -2.46
N PRO A 44 1.01 -9.08 -1.96
CA PRO A 44 1.46 -8.69 -0.63
C PRO A 44 1.50 -7.16 -0.53
N LEU A 45 1.13 -6.65 0.65
CA LEU A 45 0.98 -5.22 0.88
C LEU A 45 2.28 -4.42 0.58
N PHE A 46 3.43 -5.09 0.70
CA PHE A 46 4.73 -4.59 0.26
C PHE A 46 4.78 -4.23 -1.23
N GLU A 47 4.33 -5.14 -2.12
CA GLU A 47 4.34 -4.89 -3.56
C GLU A 47 3.37 -3.78 -3.92
N TRP A 48 2.19 -3.75 -3.30
CA TRP A 48 1.23 -2.66 -3.46
C TRP A 48 1.82 -1.28 -3.09
N ILE A 49 2.54 -1.18 -1.98
CA ILE A 49 3.20 0.09 -1.62
C ILE A 49 4.26 0.47 -2.66
N CYS A 50 5.00 -0.49 -3.18
CA CYS A 50 5.99 -0.27 -4.24
C CYS A 50 5.34 0.20 -5.54
N ASP A 51 4.25 -0.44 -5.98
CA ASP A 51 3.47 -0.02 -7.16
C ASP A 51 2.90 1.38 -6.98
N LEU A 52 2.29 1.68 -5.84
CA LEU A 52 1.77 3.02 -5.53
C LEU A 52 2.87 4.09 -5.52
N LEU A 53 4.09 3.73 -5.10
CA LEU A 53 5.24 4.62 -5.12
C LEU A 53 5.72 4.87 -6.57
N VAL A 54 5.80 3.82 -7.39
CA VAL A 54 6.16 3.92 -8.81
C VAL A 54 5.12 4.74 -9.58
N ALA A 55 3.84 4.49 -9.32
CA ALA A 55 2.71 5.23 -9.87
C ALA A 55 2.58 6.66 -9.30
N ARG A 56 3.46 7.07 -8.37
CA ARG A 56 3.46 8.39 -7.70
C ARG A 56 2.14 8.75 -7.00
N ARG A 57 1.38 7.73 -6.57
CA ARG A 57 0.12 7.88 -5.82
C ARG A 57 0.34 8.19 -4.34
N ILE A 58 1.49 7.77 -3.80
CA ILE A 58 1.93 8.05 -2.43
C ILE A 58 3.27 8.79 -2.40
N SER A 59 3.54 9.49 -1.30
CA SER A 59 4.81 10.20 -1.13
C SER A 59 5.94 9.23 -0.78
N ARG A 60 7.17 9.56 -1.20
CA ARG A 60 8.38 8.80 -0.86
C ARG A 60 8.54 8.59 0.65
N GLY A 61 8.21 9.61 1.46
CA GLY A 61 8.27 9.52 2.92
C GLY A 61 7.22 8.58 3.50
N LEU A 62 6.00 8.58 2.97
CA LEU A 62 4.95 7.64 3.39
C LEU A 62 5.35 6.20 3.04
N ALA A 63 5.79 5.96 1.80
CA ALA A 63 6.25 4.66 1.36
C ALA A 63 7.41 4.15 2.23
N ALA A 64 8.45 4.96 2.44
CA ALA A 64 9.58 4.59 3.29
C ALA A 64 9.15 4.23 4.71
N ARG A 65 8.20 4.98 5.30
CA ARG A 65 7.69 4.69 6.65
C ARG A 65 6.93 3.36 6.69
N LEU A 66 6.02 3.13 5.74
CA LEU A 66 5.22 1.91 5.66
C LEU A 66 6.10 0.67 5.40
N LEU A 67 7.01 0.76 4.43
CA LEU A 67 7.97 -0.30 4.12
C LEU A 67 8.88 -0.62 5.32
N SER A 68 9.34 0.42 6.03
CA SER A 68 10.10 0.24 7.28
C SER A 68 9.26 -0.47 8.34
N GLN A 69 8.00 -0.08 8.55
CA GLN A 69 7.12 -0.73 9.53
C GLN A 69 6.81 -2.20 9.20
N LEU A 70 6.69 -2.54 7.91
CA LEU A 70 6.55 -3.93 7.46
C LEU A 70 7.82 -4.73 7.72
N HIS A 71 8.98 -4.17 7.35
CA HIS A 71 10.27 -4.84 7.46
C HIS A 71 10.74 -4.98 8.91
N SER A 72 10.63 -3.92 9.72
CA SER A 72 11.18 -3.83 11.08
C SER A 72 10.59 -4.79 12.10
N GLY A 73 9.48 -5.47 11.82
CA GLY A 73 9.09 -6.58 12.70
C GLY A 73 8.83 -7.89 12.00
N ARG A 74 9.40 -8.04 10.81
CA ARG A 74 9.85 -9.33 10.32
C ARG A 74 11.22 -9.70 10.92
N LEU A 75 11.85 -8.74 11.61
CA LEU A 75 13.09 -8.83 12.36
C LEU A 75 12.84 -8.85 13.88
N ASP A 76 11.80 -9.58 14.31
CA ASP A 76 11.61 -9.91 15.73
C ASP A 76 12.39 -11.22 16.00
N PRO A 77 13.39 -11.23 16.90
CA PRO A 77 14.20 -12.40 17.24
C PRO A 77 13.43 -13.49 18.02
#